data_AF-A0A959SMA0-F1
#
_entry.id   AF-A0A959SMA0-F1
#
_cell.length_a   1.000
_cell.length_b   1.000
_cell.length_c   1.000
_cell.angle_alpha   90.00
_cell.angle_beta   90.00
_cell.angle_gamma   90.00
#
_symmetry.space_group_name_H-M   'P 1'
#
loop_
_entity.id
_entity.type
_entity.pdbx_description
1 polymer ?
#
loop_
_entity_poly.entity_id
_entity_poly.type
_entity_poly.pdbx_seq_one_letter_code
_entity_poly.pdbx_strand_id
1 'polypeptide(L)'
;MEHLDTIAALSTPPGSGAIALLRVSGRDTLRIVHAVAPALPDELRARHAYYAAFHDAEGPVDEGVLTLFKGPNSYTGEDLAEFTVHGSTYVQQRLMEALLNAGARTALPGEFTQRAFLNRKMDLSQAEAVADLIASQSAAQHRLALQQLRGGFGERIEELRQQLIDFAALIELELDFSEEDVEFAQRIELRALLDRLVDLCTELIESFRYGNAIKQGIPVAILGAPNSGKSTLLNALLQEDRAIVSDIPGTTRDTVEETMTIGGVLFRFIDTAGLRKTTDTVEQLGIERSYKKAQAASIVVLLGDASRQAEGALLTEASFLEQRIGAGPTVIPVLNKCDVPGVAPTKGTLSISARDGTGLPALKKAFTDHVDAL
;
A
#
# COMPACT_ATOMS: atom_id res chain seq x y z
N MET A 1 -19.35 -6.22 -19.81
CA MET A 1 -20.27 -7.31 -19.42
C MET A 1 -21.36 -6.65 -18.60
N GLU A 2 -22.63 -6.74 -19.00
CA GLU A 2 -23.71 -6.29 -18.12
C GLU A 2 -23.81 -7.25 -16.94
N HIS A 3 -23.52 -6.75 -15.74
CA HIS A 3 -23.80 -7.48 -14.51
C HIS A 3 -25.32 -7.40 -14.28
N LEU A 4 -25.99 -8.56 -14.32
CA LEU A 4 -27.43 -8.64 -14.11
C LEU A 4 -27.81 -8.48 -12.63
N ASP A 5 -26.86 -8.61 -11.71
CA ASP A 5 -27.09 -8.50 -10.27
C ASP A 5 -26.75 -7.09 -9.73
N THR A 6 -27.45 -6.72 -8.67
CA THR A 6 -27.23 -5.47 -7.93
C THR A 6 -26.61 -5.79 -6.58
N ILE A 7 -25.50 -5.12 -6.26
CA ILE A 7 -24.70 -5.41 -5.07
C ILE A 7 -24.84 -4.33 -4.00
N ALA A 8 -24.76 -4.72 -2.73
CA ALA A 8 -24.78 -3.83 -1.57
C ALA A 8 -23.61 -4.11 -0.61
N ALA A 9 -23.05 -3.07 0.01
CA ALA A 9 -22.05 -3.20 1.08
C ALA A 9 -21.97 -1.96 1.99
N LEU A 10 -21.48 -2.17 3.22
CA LEU A 10 -21.01 -1.10 4.08
C LEU A 10 -19.69 -0.56 3.52
N SER A 11 -19.60 0.75 3.30
CA SER A 11 -18.43 1.44 2.74
C SER A 11 -17.59 2.18 3.79
N THR A 12 -18.14 2.42 4.98
CA THR A 12 -17.38 2.93 6.13
C THR A 12 -16.67 1.80 6.89
N PRO A 13 -15.58 2.07 7.63
CA PRO A 13 -14.93 1.07 8.47
C PRO A 13 -15.91 0.39 9.44
N PRO A 14 -15.69 -0.90 9.77
CA PRO A 14 -16.52 -1.60 10.72
C PRO A 14 -16.43 -0.96 12.11
N GLY A 15 -17.54 -0.92 12.84
CA GLY A 15 -17.62 -0.36 14.17
C GLY A 15 -18.75 0.65 14.32
N SER A 16 -18.73 1.38 15.44
CA SER A 16 -19.68 2.45 15.72
C SER A 16 -19.06 3.81 15.44
N GLY A 17 -19.83 4.72 14.84
CA GLY A 17 -19.42 6.08 14.55
C GLY A 17 -20.62 7.02 14.46
N ALA A 18 -20.36 8.31 14.21
CA ALA A 18 -21.44 9.28 14.00
C ALA A 18 -22.29 8.93 12.78
N ILE A 19 -21.65 8.47 11.70
CA ILE A 19 -22.29 8.09 10.45
C ILE A 19 -21.78 6.74 9.95
N ALA A 20 -22.61 6.05 9.18
CA ALA A 20 -22.24 4.90 8.36
C ALA A 20 -22.76 5.11 6.93
N LEU A 21 -21.99 4.63 5.96
CA LEU A 21 -22.34 4.71 4.54
C LEU A 21 -22.56 3.31 3.99
N LEU A 22 -23.77 3.01 3.53
CA LEU A 22 -24.05 1.81 2.74
C LEU A 22 -24.20 2.22 1.27
N ARG A 23 -23.71 1.38 0.37
CA ARG A 23 -23.77 1.61 -1.07
C ARG A 23 -24.45 0.47 -1.78
N VAL A 24 -25.21 0.78 -2.83
CA VAL A 24 -25.83 -0.17 -3.75
C VAL A 24 -25.41 0.19 -5.18
N SER A 25 -25.03 -0.79 -6.01
CA SER A 25 -24.68 -0.58 -7.43
C SER A 25 -25.22 -1.69 -8.31
N GLY A 26 -25.80 -1.34 -9.44
CA GLY A 26 -26.33 -2.29 -10.43
C GLY A 26 -27.68 -1.86 -11.00
N ARG A 27 -28.25 -2.71 -11.86
CA ARG A 27 -29.46 -2.43 -12.65
C ARG A 27 -30.71 -2.13 -11.82
N ASP A 28 -30.86 -2.75 -10.65
CA ASP A 28 -32.04 -2.61 -9.78
C ASP A 28 -31.90 -1.51 -8.73
N THR A 29 -30.84 -0.69 -8.78
CA THR A 29 -30.54 0.32 -7.76
C THR A 29 -31.73 1.24 -7.47
N LEU A 30 -32.38 1.79 -8.51
CA LEU A 30 -33.52 2.68 -8.31
C LEU A 30 -34.75 1.97 -7.71
N ARG A 31 -34.97 0.70 -8.10
CA ARG A 31 -36.06 -0.13 -7.56
C ARG A 31 -35.83 -0.40 -6.06
N ILE A 32 -34.59 -0.72 -5.68
CA ILE A 32 -34.21 -0.96 -4.28
C ILE A 32 -34.32 0.33 -3.46
N VAL A 33 -33.90 1.47 -4.01
CA VAL A 33 -34.06 2.78 -3.36
C VAL A 33 -35.53 3.05 -3.01
N HIS A 34 -36.45 2.88 -3.97
CA HIS A 34 -37.88 3.10 -3.74
C HIS A 34 -38.51 2.10 -2.78
N ALA A 35 -38.00 0.86 -2.73
CA ALA A 35 -38.46 -0.14 -1.77
C ALA A 35 -38.07 0.22 -0.33
N VAL A 36 -36.85 0.75 -0.13
CA VAL A 36 -36.30 1.07 1.21
C VAL A 36 -36.68 2.49 1.66
N ALA A 37 -36.93 3.41 0.74
CA ALA A 37 -37.28 4.80 1.01
C ALA A 37 -38.55 5.21 0.23
N PRO A 38 -39.73 4.66 0.58
CA PRO A 38 -40.97 4.83 -0.20
C PRO A 38 -41.53 6.26 -0.20
N ALA A 39 -41.07 7.13 0.69
CA ALA A 39 -41.49 8.53 0.77
C ALA A 39 -40.75 9.46 -0.22
N LEU A 40 -39.76 8.93 -0.95
CA LEU A 40 -39.03 9.70 -1.97
C LEU A 40 -39.91 9.95 -3.21
N PRO A 41 -39.64 11.04 -3.96
CA PRO A 41 -40.33 11.28 -5.23
C PRO A 41 -39.92 10.24 -6.27
N ASP A 42 -40.86 9.82 -7.12
CA ASP A 42 -40.64 8.82 -8.18
C ASP A 42 -39.42 9.14 -9.05
N GLU A 43 -39.28 10.43 -9.42
CA GLU A 43 -38.14 10.94 -10.17
C GLU A 43 -37.08 11.55 -9.26
N LEU A 44 -36.00 10.79 -9.06
CA LEU A 44 -34.79 11.26 -8.36
C LEU A 44 -33.79 11.89 -9.34
N ARG A 45 -33.29 13.07 -8.96
CA ARG A 45 -32.20 13.78 -9.63
C ARG A 45 -30.88 13.16 -9.21
N ALA A 46 -30.05 12.83 -10.19
CA ALA A 46 -28.69 12.37 -9.93
C ALA A 46 -27.84 13.44 -9.21
N ARG A 47 -26.99 13.00 -8.29
CA ARG A 47 -26.05 13.81 -7.49
C ARG A 47 -26.75 14.89 -6.66
N HIS A 48 -27.95 14.59 -6.18
CA HIS A 48 -28.68 15.41 -5.23
C HIS A 48 -28.86 14.64 -3.92
N ALA A 49 -28.71 15.34 -2.80
CA ALA A 49 -28.88 14.78 -1.47
C ALA A 49 -30.35 14.86 -1.06
N TYR A 50 -30.93 13.72 -0.71
CA TYR A 50 -32.31 13.60 -0.25
C TYR A 50 -32.31 13.17 1.20
N TYR A 51 -32.95 13.95 2.08
CA TYR A 51 -33.26 13.50 3.43
C TYR A 51 -34.44 12.55 3.37
N ALA A 52 -34.31 11.35 3.93
CA ALA A 52 -35.35 10.32 3.87
C ALA A 52 -35.33 9.41 5.10
N ALA A 53 -36.51 8.90 5.46
CA ALA A 53 -36.65 7.76 6.35
C ALA A 53 -36.45 6.47 5.55
N PHE A 54 -35.61 5.59 6.07
CA PHE A 54 -35.37 4.27 5.53
C PHE A 54 -36.16 3.23 6.32
N HIS A 55 -36.72 2.26 5.61
CA HIS A 55 -37.63 1.26 6.15
C HIS A 55 -37.19 -0.15 5.76
N ASP A 56 -37.52 -1.10 6.63
CA ASP A 56 -37.50 -2.53 6.34
C ASP A 56 -38.91 -3.12 6.51
N ALA A 57 -39.03 -4.45 6.51
CA ALA A 57 -40.32 -5.13 6.68
C ALA A 57 -40.93 -4.95 8.09
N GLU A 58 -40.12 -4.62 9.10
CA GLU A 58 -40.55 -4.44 10.49
C GLU A 58 -40.91 -2.99 10.82
N GLY A 59 -40.45 -2.03 10.00
CA GLY A 59 -40.82 -0.62 10.11
C GLY A 59 -39.65 0.33 9.84
N PRO A 60 -39.63 1.53 10.44
CA PRO A 60 -38.54 2.47 10.25
C PRO A 60 -37.22 1.89 10.81
N VAL A 61 -36.16 2.05 10.02
CA VAL A 61 -34.79 1.68 10.37
C VAL A 61 -34.05 2.88 10.95
N ASP A 62 -33.96 3.96 10.16
CA ASP A 62 -33.31 5.23 10.52
C ASP A 62 -33.73 6.35 9.55
N GLU A 63 -33.44 7.60 9.91
CA GLU A 63 -33.50 8.74 8.99
C GLU A 63 -32.09 9.17 8.60
N GLY A 64 -31.89 9.46 7.31
CA GLY A 64 -30.56 9.80 6.81
C GLY A 64 -30.59 10.47 5.45
N VAL A 65 -29.44 10.43 4.77
CA VAL A 65 -29.26 11.09 3.48
C VAL A 65 -29.01 10.04 2.40
N LEU A 66 -29.85 10.07 1.37
CA LEU A 66 -29.67 9.31 0.14
C LEU A 66 -29.04 10.19 -0.93
N THR A 67 -28.04 9.66 -1.65
CA THR A 67 -27.55 10.26 -2.90
C THR A 67 -27.61 9.23 -4.02
N LEU A 68 -28.30 9.55 -5.12
CA LEU A 68 -28.37 8.71 -6.32
C LEU A 68 -27.35 9.18 -7.37
N PHE A 69 -26.67 8.24 -8.02
CA PHE A 69 -25.79 8.44 -9.16
C PHE A 69 -26.32 7.60 -10.31
N LYS A 70 -26.64 8.22 -11.45
CA LYS A 70 -27.06 7.49 -12.65
C LYS A 70 -25.84 7.09 -13.49
N GLY A 71 -25.82 5.87 -14.00
CA GLY A 71 -24.83 5.40 -14.96
C GLY A 71 -24.86 6.25 -16.25
N PRO A 72 -23.72 6.48 -16.93
CA PRO A 72 -22.36 6.03 -16.62
C PRO A 72 -21.61 6.92 -15.60
N ASN A 73 -22.34 7.86 -14.98
CA ASN A 73 -21.80 8.98 -14.21
C ASN A 73 -21.70 8.70 -12.70
N SER A 74 -21.33 7.47 -12.35
CA SER A 74 -21.10 6.95 -10.99
C SER A 74 -19.69 6.37 -10.86
N TYR A 75 -19.34 5.88 -9.65
CA TYR A 75 -18.05 5.21 -9.39
C TYR A 75 -17.89 3.93 -10.21
N THR A 76 -18.89 3.04 -10.18
CA THR A 76 -18.88 1.75 -10.89
C THR A 76 -19.17 1.89 -12.38
N GLY A 77 -19.72 3.02 -12.83
CA GLY A 77 -20.28 3.18 -14.17
C GLY A 77 -21.72 2.68 -14.33
N GLU A 78 -22.30 2.08 -13.28
CA GLU A 78 -23.70 1.64 -13.22
C GLU A 78 -24.56 2.66 -12.47
N ASP A 79 -25.86 2.45 -12.37
CA ASP A 79 -26.65 3.16 -11.35
C ASP A 79 -26.13 2.78 -9.97
N LEU A 80 -25.94 3.78 -9.10
CA LEU A 80 -25.40 3.63 -7.75
C LEU A 80 -26.14 4.54 -6.78
N ALA A 81 -26.47 4.03 -5.59
CA ALA A 81 -27.08 4.80 -4.52
C ALA A 81 -26.24 4.69 -3.25
N GLU A 82 -26.10 5.81 -2.56
CA GLU A 82 -25.40 5.90 -1.28
C GLU A 82 -26.39 6.27 -0.18
N PHE A 83 -26.43 5.48 0.89
CA PHE A 83 -27.29 5.66 2.06
C PHE A 83 -26.41 6.03 3.25
N THR A 84 -26.48 7.28 3.69
CA THR A 84 -25.78 7.76 4.89
C THR A 84 -26.75 7.74 6.06
N VAL A 85 -26.44 6.95 7.09
CA VAL A 85 -27.27 6.73 8.28
C VAL A 85 -26.45 6.92 9.55
N HIS A 86 -27.09 6.95 10.72
CA HIS A 86 -26.40 6.92 12.00
C HIS A 86 -25.56 5.65 12.12
N GLY A 87 -24.32 5.81 12.56
CA GLY A 87 -23.31 4.75 12.50
C GLY A 87 -23.42 3.68 13.58
N SER A 88 -24.59 3.37 14.13
CA SER A 88 -24.74 2.25 15.06
C SER A 88 -24.72 0.91 14.32
N THR A 89 -24.12 -0.11 14.92
CA THR A 89 -24.05 -1.46 14.31
C THR A 89 -25.43 -2.04 14.03
N TYR A 90 -26.41 -1.75 14.90
CA TYR A 90 -27.80 -2.17 14.74
C TYR A 90 -28.46 -1.54 13.49
N VAL A 91 -28.32 -0.23 13.30
CA VAL A 91 -28.85 0.47 12.11
C VAL A 91 -28.17 -0.03 10.84
N GLN A 92 -26.85 -0.23 10.86
CA GLN A 92 -26.09 -0.77 9.73
C GLN A 92 -26.61 -2.15 9.31
N GLN A 93 -26.85 -3.05 10.27
CA GLN A 93 -27.34 -4.41 10.01
C GLN A 93 -28.76 -4.40 9.44
N ARG A 94 -29.69 -3.66 10.08
CA ARG A 94 -31.08 -3.57 9.60
C ARG A 94 -31.16 -2.97 8.20
N LEU A 95 -30.41 -1.90 7.91
CA LEU A 95 -30.41 -1.32 6.57
C LEU A 95 -29.80 -2.28 5.55
N MET A 96 -28.71 -2.98 5.88
CA MET A 96 -28.16 -4.01 4.99
C MET A 96 -29.18 -5.09 4.67
N GLU A 97 -29.87 -5.62 5.68
CA GLU A 97 -30.93 -6.61 5.50
C GLU A 97 -32.08 -6.08 4.64
N ALA A 98 -32.49 -4.83 4.83
CA ALA A 98 -33.50 -4.17 3.99
C ALA A 98 -33.08 -4.12 2.51
N LEU A 99 -31.82 -3.75 2.23
CA LEU A 99 -31.27 -3.70 0.88
C LEU A 99 -31.22 -5.11 0.24
N LEU A 100 -30.80 -6.12 1.00
CA LEU A 100 -30.73 -7.51 0.53
C LEU A 100 -32.14 -8.07 0.24
N ASN A 101 -33.09 -7.83 1.15
CA ASN A 101 -34.48 -8.24 0.97
C ASN A 101 -35.17 -7.53 -0.21
N ALA A 102 -34.74 -6.30 -0.53
CA ALA A 102 -35.19 -5.58 -1.72
C ALA A 102 -34.58 -6.11 -3.04
N GLY A 103 -33.66 -7.09 -2.97
CA GLY A 103 -33.10 -7.80 -4.12
C GLY A 103 -31.64 -7.47 -4.42
N ALA A 104 -30.92 -6.78 -3.53
CA ALA A 104 -29.47 -6.71 -3.62
C ALA A 104 -28.82 -8.01 -3.13
N ARG A 105 -27.58 -8.26 -3.58
CA ARG A 105 -26.68 -9.28 -3.02
C ARG A 105 -25.54 -8.59 -2.27
N THR A 106 -24.97 -9.21 -1.24
CA THR A 106 -23.75 -8.69 -0.61
C THR A 106 -22.60 -8.65 -1.62
N ALA A 107 -21.93 -7.50 -1.73
CA ALA A 107 -20.77 -7.35 -2.61
C ALA A 107 -19.60 -8.22 -2.14
N LEU A 108 -18.82 -8.75 -3.09
CA LEU A 108 -17.54 -9.38 -2.84
C LEU A 108 -16.45 -8.34 -2.52
N PRO A 109 -15.34 -8.73 -1.86
CA PRO A 109 -14.21 -7.85 -1.63
C PRO A 109 -13.71 -7.21 -2.93
N GLY A 110 -13.67 -5.88 -2.98
CA GLY A 110 -13.22 -5.12 -4.16
C GLY A 110 -14.20 -5.07 -5.33
N GLU A 111 -15.40 -5.65 -5.23
CA GLU A 111 -16.33 -5.79 -6.36
C GLU A 111 -16.76 -4.44 -6.96
N PHE A 112 -16.95 -3.40 -6.15
CA PHE A 112 -17.26 -2.04 -6.67
C PHE A 112 -16.14 -1.51 -7.57
N THR A 113 -14.88 -1.63 -7.15
CA THR A 113 -13.73 -1.19 -7.95
C THR A 113 -13.53 -2.09 -9.17
N GLN A 114 -13.76 -3.40 -9.02
CA GLN A 114 -13.75 -4.35 -10.14
C GLN A 114 -14.77 -3.97 -11.22
N ARG A 115 -16.01 -3.63 -10.83
CA ARG A 115 -17.04 -3.16 -11.78
C ARG A 115 -16.64 -1.84 -12.44
N ALA A 116 -16.04 -0.91 -11.71
CA ALA A 116 -15.51 0.33 -12.29
C ALA A 116 -14.46 0.06 -13.39
N PHE A 117 -13.52 -0.87 -13.14
CA PHE A 117 -12.55 -1.33 -14.13
C PHE A 117 -13.24 -1.98 -15.35
N LEU A 118 -14.17 -2.92 -15.12
CA LEU A 118 -14.89 -3.62 -16.20
C LEU A 118 -15.74 -2.67 -17.07
N ASN A 119 -16.25 -1.59 -16.47
CA ASN A 119 -16.98 -0.52 -17.15
C ASN A 119 -16.07 0.60 -17.68
N ARG A 120 -14.74 0.37 -17.71
CA ARG A 120 -13.74 1.30 -18.27
C ARG A 120 -13.75 2.68 -17.62
N LYS A 121 -14.16 2.78 -16.36
CA LYS A 121 -14.08 4.01 -15.56
C LYS A 121 -12.65 4.29 -15.11
N MET A 122 -11.83 3.24 -15.07
CA MET A 122 -10.42 3.26 -14.68
C MET A 122 -9.71 2.06 -15.29
N ASP A 123 -8.40 2.13 -15.44
CA ASP A 123 -7.55 1.00 -15.81
C ASP A 123 -7.20 0.13 -14.57
N LEU A 124 -6.50 -0.98 -14.80
CA LEU A 124 -6.14 -1.91 -13.71
C LEU A 124 -5.16 -1.28 -12.71
N SER A 125 -4.22 -0.46 -13.18
CA SER A 125 -3.25 0.21 -12.33
C SER A 125 -3.93 1.23 -11.41
N GLN A 126 -4.94 1.94 -11.91
CA GLN A 126 -5.76 2.85 -11.14
C GLN A 126 -6.62 2.09 -10.12
N ALA A 127 -7.19 0.94 -10.51
CA ALA A 127 -7.96 0.09 -9.59
C ALA A 127 -7.10 -0.41 -8.41
N GLU A 128 -5.86 -0.82 -8.65
CA GLU A 128 -4.90 -1.18 -7.60
C GLU A 128 -4.56 0.02 -6.71
N ALA A 129 -4.38 1.19 -7.32
CA ALA A 129 -4.03 2.41 -6.59
C ALA A 129 -5.14 2.87 -5.63
N VAL A 130 -6.40 2.51 -5.85
CA VAL A 130 -7.48 2.74 -4.88
C VAL A 130 -7.18 2.01 -3.57
N ALA A 131 -6.79 0.74 -3.65
CA ALA A 131 -6.45 -0.06 -2.47
C ALA A 131 -5.20 0.49 -1.78
N ASP A 132 -4.18 0.86 -2.54
CA ASP A 132 -2.96 1.46 -2.01
C ASP A 132 -3.21 2.81 -1.31
N LEU A 133 -4.12 3.63 -1.86
CA LEU A 133 -4.49 4.91 -1.24
C LEU A 133 -5.17 4.70 0.12
N ILE A 134 -6.12 3.76 0.19
CA ILE A 134 -6.84 3.43 1.43
C ILE A 134 -5.88 2.87 2.48
N ALA A 135 -4.92 2.04 2.05
CA ALA A 135 -3.95 1.40 2.95
C ALA A 135 -2.75 2.29 3.32
N SER A 136 -2.61 3.47 2.72
CA SER A 136 -1.43 4.33 2.92
C SER A 136 -1.26 4.75 4.39
N GLN A 137 -0.04 4.57 4.92
CA GLN A 137 0.33 4.92 6.31
C GLN A 137 1.36 6.07 6.37
N SER A 138 1.87 6.49 5.22
CA SER A 138 2.88 7.54 5.11
C SER A 138 2.57 8.52 3.97
N ALA A 139 3.08 9.74 4.06
CA ALA A 139 2.89 10.77 3.04
C ALA A 139 3.44 10.35 1.66
N ALA A 140 4.55 9.59 1.64
CA ALA A 140 5.13 9.08 0.40
C ALA A 140 4.22 8.03 -0.25
N GLN A 141 3.69 7.06 0.51
CA GLN A 141 2.71 6.08 0.00
C GLN A 141 1.46 6.77 -0.55
N HIS A 142 0.92 7.73 0.19
CA HIS A 142 -0.26 8.48 -0.22
C HIS A 142 -0.04 9.22 -1.55
N ARG A 143 1.11 9.89 -1.69
CA ARG A 143 1.47 10.62 -2.92
C ARG A 143 1.64 9.68 -4.11
N LEU A 144 2.31 8.54 -3.92
CA LEU A 144 2.50 7.52 -4.95
C LEU A 144 1.16 6.98 -5.44
N ALA A 145 0.26 6.61 -4.52
CA ALA A 145 -1.08 6.12 -4.85
C ALA A 145 -1.91 7.18 -5.60
N LEU A 146 -1.86 8.44 -5.19
CA LEU A 146 -2.55 9.53 -5.91
C LEU A 146 -2.00 9.77 -7.32
N GLN A 147 -0.69 9.65 -7.53
CA GLN A 147 -0.09 9.79 -8.85
C GLN A 147 -0.55 8.64 -9.77
N GLN A 148 -0.59 7.41 -9.27
CA GLN A 148 -1.08 6.26 -10.03
C GLN A 148 -2.59 6.37 -10.32
N LEU A 149 -3.40 6.85 -9.36
CA LEU A 149 -4.84 7.10 -9.56
C LEU A 149 -5.12 8.15 -10.65
N ARG A 150 -4.31 9.21 -10.71
CA ARG A 150 -4.46 10.25 -11.75
C ARG A 150 -4.17 9.74 -13.16
N GLY A 151 -3.54 8.57 -13.29
CA GLY A 151 -3.03 8.08 -14.55
C GLY A 151 -1.78 8.85 -14.97
N GLY A 152 -1.02 8.26 -15.89
CA GLY A 152 0.18 8.88 -16.47
C GLY A 152 1.05 7.89 -17.23
N PHE A 153 1.21 6.67 -16.70
CA PHE A 153 1.89 5.61 -17.44
C PHE A 153 0.97 4.92 -18.45
N GLY A 154 -0.32 4.78 -18.14
CA GLY A 154 -1.31 4.19 -19.04
C GLY A 154 -1.34 4.88 -20.41
N GLU A 155 -1.36 6.21 -20.45
CA GLU A 155 -1.37 6.97 -21.71
C GLU A 155 -0.10 6.73 -22.56
N ARG A 156 1.09 6.78 -21.95
CA ARG A 156 2.37 6.50 -22.65
C ARG A 156 2.43 5.07 -23.19
N ILE A 157 1.91 4.10 -22.42
CA ILE A 157 1.87 2.68 -22.83
C ILE A 157 0.88 2.48 -23.98
N GLU A 158 -0.31 3.09 -23.89
CA GLU A 158 -1.33 3.02 -24.94
C GLU A 158 -0.86 3.63 -26.25
N GLU A 159 -0.15 4.75 -26.20
CA GLU A 159 0.44 5.38 -27.38
C GLU A 159 1.43 4.44 -28.09
N LEU A 160 2.36 3.82 -27.34
CA LEU A 160 3.32 2.87 -27.91
C LEU A 160 2.64 1.59 -28.41
N ARG A 161 1.62 1.10 -27.70
CA ARG A 161 0.82 -0.05 -28.12
C ARG A 161 0.16 0.22 -29.47
N GLN A 162 -0.40 1.42 -29.66
CA GLN A 162 -1.00 1.80 -30.94
C GLN A 162 0.05 1.84 -32.06
N GLN A 163 1.23 2.44 -31.82
CA GLN A 163 2.32 2.46 -32.80
C GLN A 163 2.78 1.04 -33.20
N LEU A 164 2.81 0.09 -32.27
CA LEU A 164 3.13 -1.32 -32.56
C LEU A 164 2.05 -2.00 -33.41
N ILE A 165 0.76 -1.73 -33.15
CA ILE A 165 -0.35 -2.27 -33.95
C ILE A 165 -0.30 -1.72 -35.37
N ASP A 166 -0.09 -0.41 -35.51
CA ASP A 166 0.01 0.24 -36.81
C ASP A 166 1.19 -0.33 -37.61
N PHE A 167 2.33 -0.55 -36.96
CA PHE A 167 3.49 -1.17 -37.61
C PHE A 167 3.25 -2.65 -37.97
N ALA A 168 2.58 -3.42 -37.11
CA ALA A 168 2.22 -4.80 -37.40
C ALA A 168 1.32 -4.89 -38.65
N ALA A 169 0.37 -3.97 -38.80
CA ALA A 169 -0.48 -3.88 -39.98
C ALA A 169 0.32 -3.58 -41.27
N LEU A 170 1.37 -2.75 -41.19
CA LEU A 170 2.25 -2.49 -42.33
C LEU A 170 3.05 -3.73 -42.75
N ILE A 171 3.56 -4.50 -41.80
CA ILE A 171 4.24 -5.79 -42.09
C ILE A 171 3.26 -6.77 -42.73
N GLU A 172 2.04 -6.88 -42.20
CA GLU A 172 1.01 -7.77 -42.74
C GLU A 172 0.67 -7.42 -44.18
N LEU A 173 0.56 -6.13 -44.49
CA LEU A 173 0.33 -5.64 -45.85
C LEU A 173 1.52 -5.92 -46.78
N GLU A 174 2.77 -5.76 -46.31
CA GLU A 174 3.95 -6.12 -47.10
C GLU A 174 4.04 -7.62 -47.40
N LEU A 175 3.61 -8.47 -46.46
CA LEU A 175 3.53 -9.92 -46.65
C LEU A 175 2.45 -10.30 -47.68
N ASP A 176 1.28 -9.65 -47.63
CA ASP A 176 0.17 -9.90 -48.56
C ASP A 176 0.49 -9.43 -49.99
N PHE A 177 1.33 -8.40 -50.15
CA PHE A 177 1.70 -7.79 -51.43
C PHE A 177 3.16 -8.03 -51.83
N SER A 178 3.78 -9.11 -51.36
CA SER A 178 5.22 -9.38 -51.60
C SER A 178 5.65 -9.53 -53.08
N GLU A 179 4.69 -9.72 -53.99
CA GLU A 179 4.93 -9.75 -55.46
C GLU A 179 4.91 -8.35 -56.10
N GLU A 180 4.35 -7.36 -55.41
CA GLU A 180 4.40 -5.96 -55.79
C GLU A 180 5.66 -5.34 -55.17
N ASP A 181 6.47 -4.64 -55.98
CA ASP A 181 7.76 -4.06 -55.58
C ASP A 181 7.54 -2.79 -54.72
N VAL A 182 6.88 -2.95 -53.57
CA VAL A 182 6.41 -1.88 -52.69
C VAL A 182 6.83 -2.17 -51.26
N GLU A 183 7.68 -1.29 -50.70
CA GLU A 183 8.04 -1.32 -49.28
C GLU A 183 7.05 -0.50 -48.45
N PHE A 184 6.32 -1.16 -47.56
CA PHE A 184 5.34 -0.51 -46.67
C PHE A 184 5.88 -0.33 -45.25
N ALA A 185 6.78 -1.21 -44.77
CA ALA A 185 7.34 -1.16 -43.43
C ALA A 185 8.84 -0.81 -43.42
N GLN A 186 9.17 0.45 -43.12
CA GLN A 186 10.57 0.89 -43.05
C GLN A 186 11.28 0.38 -41.79
N ARG A 187 12.35 -0.41 -41.97
CA ARG A 187 13.16 -0.97 -40.87
C ARG A 187 13.76 0.09 -39.94
N ILE A 188 14.08 1.27 -40.47
CA ILE A 188 14.64 2.39 -39.68
C ILE A 188 13.60 2.91 -38.69
N GLU A 189 12.36 3.07 -39.13
CA GLU A 189 11.24 3.53 -38.29
C GLU A 189 10.90 2.51 -37.20
N LEU A 190 10.92 1.20 -37.55
CA LEU A 190 10.78 0.12 -36.57
C LEU A 190 11.86 0.19 -35.50
N ARG A 191 13.13 0.35 -35.92
CA ARG A 191 14.25 0.39 -34.99
C ARG A 191 14.08 1.55 -34.01
N ALA A 192 13.74 2.74 -34.51
CA ALA A 192 13.49 3.90 -33.68
C ALA A 192 12.30 3.71 -32.72
N LEU A 193 11.24 3.02 -33.15
CA LEU A 193 10.11 2.67 -32.28
C LEU A 193 10.53 1.71 -31.15
N LEU A 194 11.29 0.67 -31.49
CA LEU A 194 11.79 -0.31 -30.52
C LEU A 194 12.74 0.33 -29.50
N ASP A 195 13.63 1.22 -29.94
CA ASP A 195 14.56 1.92 -29.06
C ASP A 195 13.77 2.80 -28.04
N ARG A 196 12.76 3.56 -28.50
CA ARG A 196 11.88 4.33 -27.58
C ARG A 196 11.12 3.46 -26.59
N LEU A 197 10.67 2.27 -27.02
CA LEU A 197 9.98 1.32 -26.15
C LEU A 197 10.92 0.78 -25.07
N VAL A 198 12.15 0.43 -25.45
CA VAL A 198 13.18 -0.04 -24.51
C VAL A 198 13.52 1.05 -23.50
N ASP A 199 13.67 2.30 -23.94
CA ASP A 199 13.94 3.43 -23.03
C ASP A 199 12.81 3.61 -22.01
N LEU A 200 11.54 3.62 -22.45
CA LEU A 200 10.40 3.69 -21.53
C LEU A 200 10.37 2.51 -20.55
N CYS A 201 10.56 1.29 -21.05
CA CYS A 201 10.58 0.11 -20.19
C CYS A 201 11.69 0.19 -19.15
N THR A 202 12.86 0.72 -19.51
CA THR A 202 13.99 0.91 -18.60
C THR A 202 13.65 1.94 -17.52
N GLU A 203 13.10 3.10 -17.89
CA GLU A 203 12.61 4.12 -16.94
C GLU A 203 11.60 3.51 -15.94
N LEU A 204 10.65 2.71 -16.43
CA LEU A 204 9.64 2.05 -15.61
C LEU A 204 10.27 1.04 -14.63
N ILE A 205 11.19 0.20 -15.11
CA ILE A 205 11.89 -0.81 -14.29
C ILE A 205 12.74 -0.14 -13.21
N GLU A 206 13.45 0.95 -13.54
CA GLU A 206 14.27 1.67 -12.57
C GLU A 206 13.40 2.33 -11.50
N SER A 207 12.30 2.97 -11.89
CA SER A 207 11.35 3.57 -10.95
C SER A 207 10.66 2.56 -10.02
N PHE A 208 10.58 1.29 -10.43
CA PHE A 208 9.92 0.24 -9.66
C PHE A 208 10.61 -0.03 -8.33
N ARG A 209 11.95 0.03 -8.25
CA ARG A 209 12.66 -0.22 -6.99
C ARG A 209 12.26 0.77 -5.92
N TYR A 210 12.37 2.06 -6.22
CA TYR A 210 11.97 3.14 -5.32
C TYR A 210 10.46 3.08 -5.02
N GLY A 211 9.62 2.95 -6.06
CA GLY A 211 8.16 2.87 -5.90
C GLY A 211 7.71 1.70 -5.03
N ASN A 212 8.28 0.51 -5.22
CA ASN A 212 7.98 -0.67 -4.43
C ASN A 212 8.48 -0.53 -2.98
N ALA A 213 9.65 0.08 -2.78
CA ALA A 213 10.20 0.36 -1.45
C ALA A 213 9.31 1.32 -0.66
N ILE A 214 8.78 2.37 -1.30
CA ILE A 214 7.78 3.27 -0.71
C ILE A 214 6.47 2.54 -0.44
N LYS A 215 5.95 1.77 -1.42
CA LYS A 215 4.67 1.06 -1.31
C LYS A 215 4.66 0.06 -0.16
N GLN A 216 5.65 -0.82 -0.08
CA GLN A 216 5.70 -1.85 0.95
C GLN A 216 6.28 -1.33 2.29
N GLY A 217 6.99 -0.21 2.28
CA GLY A 217 7.80 0.25 3.40
C GLY A 217 9.14 -0.49 3.49
N ILE A 218 10.17 0.22 3.93
CA ILE A 218 11.56 -0.22 3.95
C ILE A 218 11.77 -1.23 5.09
N PRO A 219 12.10 -2.50 4.81
CA PRO A 219 12.36 -3.48 5.86
C PRO A 219 13.71 -3.20 6.55
N VAL A 220 13.68 -3.07 7.87
CA VAL A 220 14.83 -2.80 8.74
C VAL A 220 15.01 -3.95 9.72
N ALA A 221 16.19 -4.57 9.71
CA ALA A 221 16.58 -5.57 10.71
C ALA A 221 17.47 -4.94 11.79
N ILE A 222 17.20 -5.23 13.07
CA ILE A 222 18.09 -4.86 14.18
C ILE A 222 18.80 -6.11 14.68
N LEU A 223 20.10 -6.21 14.41
CA LEU A 223 20.96 -7.32 14.82
C LEU A 223 21.92 -6.90 15.92
N GLY A 224 22.53 -7.87 16.59
CA GLY A 224 23.55 -7.66 17.61
C GLY A 224 23.47 -8.66 18.74
N ALA A 225 24.51 -8.69 19.58
CA ALA A 225 24.62 -9.62 20.70
C ALA A 225 23.46 -9.50 21.73
N PRO A 226 23.20 -10.53 22.54
CA PRO A 226 22.32 -10.39 23.71
C PRO A 226 22.73 -9.20 24.58
N ASN A 227 21.76 -8.43 25.08
CA ASN A 227 21.98 -7.23 25.91
C ASN A 227 22.69 -6.02 25.23
N SER A 228 22.85 -6.01 23.91
CA SER A 228 23.34 -4.83 23.17
C SER A 228 22.34 -3.65 23.17
N GLY A 229 21.11 -3.87 23.65
CA GLY A 229 20.09 -2.85 23.80
C GLY A 229 19.12 -2.74 22.61
N LYS A 230 19.00 -3.77 21.78
CA LYS A 230 18.11 -3.81 20.61
C LYS A 230 16.65 -3.41 20.94
N SER A 231 16.07 -3.99 22.00
CA SER A 231 14.68 -3.68 22.40
C SER A 231 14.54 -2.25 22.93
N THR A 232 15.58 -1.75 23.61
CA THR A 232 15.63 -0.35 24.08
C THR A 232 15.69 0.60 22.89
N LEU A 233 16.50 0.29 21.88
CA LEU A 233 16.59 1.08 20.64
C LEU A 233 15.25 1.11 19.91
N LEU A 234 14.62 -0.04 19.70
CA LEU A 234 13.34 -0.10 19.02
C LEU A 234 12.28 0.72 19.77
N ASN A 235 12.19 0.56 21.10
CA ASN A 235 11.25 1.34 21.89
C ASN A 235 11.53 2.85 21.82
N ALA A 236 12.80 3.26 21.84
CA ALA A 236 13.17 4.67 21.73
C ALA A 236 12.79 5.24 20.36
N LEU A 237 13.03 4.49 19.27
CA LEU A 237 12.62 4.87 17.91
C LEU A 237 11.08 4.99 17.79
N LEU A 238 10.33 4.04 18.36
CA LEU A 238 8.86 4.03 18.31
C LEU A 238 8.21 5.08 19.22
N GLN A 239 8.84 5.44 20.35
CA GLN A 239 8.29 6.41 21.29
C GLN A 239 8.40 7.86 20.82
N GLU A 240 9.44 8.21 20.05
CA GLU A 240 9.60 9.56 19.51
C GLU A 240 8.61 9.86 18.36
N ASP A 241 8.22 8.84 17.58
CA ASP A 241 7.45 9.01 16.34
C ASP A 241 6.10 8.26 16.37
N ARG A 242 5.36 8.28 17.49
CA ARG A 242 3.96 7.80 17.54
C ARG A 242 3.05 8.63 16.61
N ALA A 243 3.14 8.37 15.32
CA ALA A 243 2.17 8.74 14.31
C ALA A 243 1.17 7.59 14.21
N ILE A 244 0.10 7.69 15.00
CA ILE A 244 -1.23 7.06 14.81
C ILE A 244 -1.19 5.75 13.99
N VAL A 245 -0.68 4.67 14.60
CA VAL A 245 -0.99 3.32 14.11
C VAL A 245 -2.34 2.99 14.72
N SER A 246 -3.39 3.06 13.90
CA SER A 246 -4.72 2.60 14.30
C SER A 246 -4.66 1.09 14.48
N ASP A 247 -4.86 0.61 15.71
CA ASP A 247 -5.16 -0.78 15.99
C ASP A 247 -6.51 -1.13 15.31
N ILE A 248 -6.48 -1.56 14.05
CA ILE A 248 -7.62 -2.25 13.44
C ILE A 248 -7.40 -3.74 13.67
N PRO A 249 -8.17 -4.39 14.57
CA PRO A 249 -8.03 -5.82 14.79
C PRO A 249 -8.45 -6.57 13.52
N GLY A 250 -7.52 -7.33 12.93
CA GLY A 250 -7.89 -8.35 11.93
C GLY A 250 -7.33 -8.21 10.51
N THR A 251 -6.39 -7.31 10.22
CA THR A 251 -5.81 -7.19 8.86
C THR A 251 -4.29 -7.29 8.84
N THR A 252 -3.78 -8.48 9.16
CA THR A 252 -2.79 -9.26 8.37
C THR A 252 -2.34 -10.47 9.20
N ARG A 253 -2.30 -11.64 8.58
CA ARG A 253 -2.17 -12.95 9.23
C ARG A 253 -0.71 -13.40 9.38
N ASP A 254 0.25 -12.48 9.26
CA ASP A 254 1.68 -12.76 9.29
C ASP A 254 2.36 -11.75 10.22
N THR A 255 3.14 -12.28 11.18
CA THR A 255 4.14 -11.62 12.06
C THR A 255 3.87 -10.16 12.46
N VAL A 256 3.68 -9.89 13.76
CA VAL A 256 3.59 -8.52 14.32
C VAL A 256 4.90 -7.76 14.05
N GLU A 257 5.01 -7.11 12.89
CA GLU A 257 6.06 -6.16 12.53
C GLU A 257 5.72 -4.80 13.14
N GLU A 258 6.71 -4.14 13.76
CA GLU A 258 6.54 -2.78 14.27
C GLU A 258 6.89 -1.79 13.14
N THR A 259 6.14 -0.72 12.99
CA THR A 259 6.35 0.26 11.91
C THR A 259 6.59 1.67 12.46
N MET A 260 7.34 2.49 11.72
CA MET A 260 7.48 3.91 11.99
C MET A 260 7.62 4.71 10.70
N THR A 261 7.25 5.99 10.74
CA THR A 261 7.43 6.90 9.59
C THR A 261 8.56 7.87 9.87
N ILE A 262 9.58 7.91 9.01
CA ILE A 262 10.71 8.85 9.10
C ILE A 262 10.79 9.61 7.77
N GLY A 263 10.83 10.94 7.82
CA GLY A 263 10.91 11.76 6.59
C GLY A 263 9.73 11.56 5.62
N GLY A 264 8.59 11.05 6.10
CA GLY A 264 7.43 10.72 5.27
C GLY A 264 7.48 9.35 4.58
N VAL A 265 8.49 8.52 4.87
CA VAL A 265 8.65 7.14 4.37
C VAL A 265 8.38 6.14 5.49
N LEU A 266 7.67 5.05 5.17
CA LEU A 266 7.37 3.96 6.11
C LEU A 266 8.56 3.01 6.25
N PHE A 267 8.99 2.75 7.47
CA PHE A 267 10.00 1.75 7.82
C PHE A 267 9.35 0.63 8.64
N ARG A 268 9.65 -0.63 8.28
CA ARG A 268 9.11 -1.83 8.92
C ARG A 268 10.21 -2.58 9.64
N PHE A 269 10.12 -2.72 10.95
CA PHE A 269 11.10 -3.45 11.75
C PHE A 269 10.75 -4.94 11.78
N ILE A 270 11.53 -5.73 11.06
CA ILE A 270 11.27 -7.16 10.90
C ILE A 270 11.73 -7.97 12.11
N ASP A 271 10.83 -8.82 12.59
CA ASP A 271 11.01 -9.83 13.66
C ASP A 271 11.53 -9.30 15.01
N THR A 272 10.62 -8.67 15.74
CA THR A 272 10.76 -8.21 17.12
C THR A 272 10.58 -9.32 18.17
N ALA A 273 10.30 -10.57 17.78
CA ALA A 273 10.09 -11.66 18.74
C ALA A 273 11.37 -12.01 19.50
N GLY A 274 12.56 -11.76 18.92
CA GLY A 274 13.85 -11.80 19.62
C GLY A 274 14.16 -10.56 20.49
N LEU A 275 13.32 -9.53 20.44
CA LEU A 275 13.38 -8.32 21.26
C LEU A 275 12.49 -8.42 22.50
N ARG A 276 11.49 -9.32 22.51
CA ARG A 276 10.77 -9.73 23.73
C ARG A 276 11.56 -10.85 24.40
N LYS A 277 11.90 -10.66 25.69
CA LYS A 277 12.69 -11.60 26.51
C LYS A 277 12.18 -13.04 26.34
N THR A 278 12.87 -13.84 25.54
CA THR A 278 12.77 -15.29 25.56
C THR A 278 14.10 -15.83 26.07
N THR A 279 14.05 -16.57 27.15
CA THR A 279 15.18 -17.15 27.90
C THR A 279 15.66 -18.46 27.30
N ASP A 280 15.56 -18.66 25.99
CA ASP A 280 15.84 -19.97 25.40
C ASP A 280 17.24 -20.07 24.77
N THR A 281 17.98 -21.02 25.34
CA THR A 281 19.28 -21.55 24.91
C THR A 281 19.17 -22.28 23.57
N VAL A 282 19.21 -21.57 22.44
CA VAL A 282 19.36 -22.19 21.11
C VAL A 282 20.34 -21.38 20.24
N GLU A 283 21.64 -21.56 20.47
CA GLU A 283 22.68 -20.64 20.00
C GLU A 283 23.21 -20.89 18.57
N GLN A 284 22.67 -21.85 17.82
CA GLN A 284 22.96 -22.01 16.38
C GLN A 284 21.77 -21.69 15.46
N LEU A 285 20.53 -22.01 15.87
CA LEU A 285 19.34 -21.59 15.12
C LEU A 285 19.14 -20.07 15.17
N GLY A 286 19.60 -19.38 16.22
CA GLY A 286 19.52 -17.92 16.32
C GLY A 286 20.39 -17.17 15.29
N ILE A 287 21.54 -17.73 14.93
CA ILE A 287 22.50 -17.11 13.99
C ILE A 287 22.00 -17.24 12.55
N GLU A 288 21.63 -18.44 12.11
CA GLU A 288 21.07 -18.67 10.76
C GLU A 288 19.77 -17.90 10.52
N ARG A 289 18.92 -17.79 11.56
CA ARG A 289 17.73 -16.91 11.51
C ARG A 289 18.10 -15.44 11.36
N SER A 290 19.14 -14.97 12.06
CA SER A 290 19.60 -13.58 11.95
C SER A 290 20.13 -13.25 10.55
N TYR A 291 20.83 -14.19 9.90
CA TYR A 291 21.29 -14.01 8.52
C TYR A 291 20.13 -13.94 7.52
N LYS A 292 19.14 -14.84 7.63
CA LYS A 292 17.96 -14.80 6.76
C LYS A 292 17.20 -13.48 6.89
N LYS A 293 17.12 -12.92 8.09
CA LYS A 293 16.51 -11.59 8.32
C LYS A 293 17.33 -10.49 7.67
N ALA A 294 18.64 -10.49 7.86
CA ALA A 294 19.50 -9.50 7.24
C ALA A 294 19.39 -9.54 5.70
N GLN A 295 19.31 -10.73 5.11
CA GLN A 295 19.09 -10.90 3.67
C GLN A 295 17.73 -10.36 3.19
N ALA A 296 16.69 -10.45 4.02
CA ALA A 296 15.36 -9.95 3.71
C ALA A 296 15.18 -8.43 3.98
N ALA A 297 16.16 -7.79 4.64
CA ALA A 297 16.11 -6.37 4.97
C ALA A 297 16.76 -5.51 3.87
N SER A 298 16.32 -4.26 3.77
CA SER A 298 17.02 -3.24 2.98
C SER A 298 18.08 -2.54 3.83
N ILE A 299 17.83 -2.43 5.14
CA ILE A 299 18.74 -1.84 6.11
C ILE A 299 18.96 -2.82 7.26
N VAL A 300 20.22 -3.02 7.65
CA VAL A 300 20.59 -3.83 8.81
C VAL A 300 21.32 -2.95 9.81
N VAL A 301 20.67 -2.67 10.94
CA VAL A 301 21.30 -2.01 12.09
C VAL A 301 22.05 -3.07 12.89
N LEU A 302 23.39 -3.08 12.79
CA LEU A 302 24.24 -3.97 13.58
C LEU A 302 24.63 -3.27 14.88
N LEU A 303 24.00 -3.69 15.98
CA LEU A 303 24.09 -3.02 17.28
C LEU A 303 25.15 -3.64 18.19
N GLY A 304 26.17 -2.85 18.49
CA GLY A 304 27.24 -3.12 19.44
C GLY A 304 27.03 -2.45 20.81
N ASP A 305 27.67 -2.98 21.84
CA ASP A 305 27.72 -2.34 23.17
C ASP A 305 29.07 -1.63 23.34
N ALA A 306 29.03 -0.30 23.31
CA ALA A 306 30.22 0.53 23.35
C ALA A 306 31.04 0.40 24.65
N SER A 307 30.43 -0.10 25.74
CA SER A 307 31.11 -0.34 27.02
C SER A 307 31.91 -1.65 27.08
N ARG A 308 31.68 -2.56 26.12
CA ARG A 308 32.24 -3.93 26.13
C ARG A 308 33.03 -4.27 24.86
N GLN A 309 32.76 -3.55 23.78
CA GLN A 309 33.29 -3.92 22.48
C GLN A 309 34.70 -3.36 22.30
N ALA A 310 35.62 -4.22 21.88
CA ALA A 310 36.98 -3.80 21.52
C ALA A 310 36.95 -2.87 20.30
N GLU A 311 37.93 -1.97 20.21
CA GLU A 311 38.07 -1.05 19.09
C GLU A 311 38.14 -1.83 17.76
N GLY A 312 37.34 -1.39 16.77
CA GLY A 312 37.27 -2.02 15.45
C GLY A 312 36.47 -3.33 15.35
N ALA A 313 36.14 -4.00 16.46
CA ALA A 313 35.48 -5.30 16.43
C ALA A 313 34.10 -5.28 15.73
N LEU A 314 33.30 -4.22 15.95
CA LEU A 314 31.99 -4.07 15.29
C LEU A 314 32.11 -3.89 13.77
N LEU A 315 33.16 -3.20 13.32
CA LEU A 315 33.41 -2.99 11.90
C LEU A 315 33.81 -4.30 11.22
N THR A 316 34.64 -5.10 11.88
CA THR A 316 34.97 -6.45 11.39
C THR A 316 33.74 -7.34 11.30
N GLU A 317 32.86 -7.30 12.31
CA GLU A 317 31.59 -8.04 12.31
C GLU A 317 30.67 -7.57 11.19
N ALA A 318 30.58 -6.25 10.95
CA ALA A 318 29.82 -5.68 9.84
C ALA A 318 30.33 -6.15 8.48
N SER A 319 31.65 -6.10 8.25
CA SER A 319 32.23 -6.57 6.98
C SER A 319 32.03 -8.07 6.76
N PHE A 320 32.08 -8.88 7.82
CA PHE A 320 31.77 -10.31 7.71
C PHE A 320 30.29 -10.54 7.39
N LEU A 321 29.39 -9.77 8.01
CA LEU A 321 27.95 -9.83 7.74
C LEU A 321 27.64 -9.45 6.30
N GLU A 322 28.23 -8.35 5.79
CA GLU A 322 28.10 -7.91 4.39
C GLU A 322 28.53 -9.01 3.40
N GLN A 323 29.68 -9.64 3.64
CA GLN A 323 30.15 -10.76 2.81
C GLN A 323 29.20 -11.95 2.84
N ARG A 324 28.57 -12.21 3.99
CA ARG A 324 27.69 -13.36 4.19
C ARG A 324 26.30 -13.17 3.57
N ILE A 325 25.74 -11.96 3.67
CA ILE A 325 24.39 -11.66 3.18
C ILE A 325 24.37 -11.30 1.69
N GLY A 326 25.50 -10.84 1.14
CA GLY A 326 25.63 -10.49 -0.26
C GLY A 326 25.12 -9.08 -0.58
N ALA A 327 25.02 -8.77 -1.87
CA ALA A 327 24.55 -7.46 -2.34
C ALA A 327 23.04 -7.27 -2.04
N GLY A 328 22.68 -6.09 -1.56
CA GLY A 328 21.30 -5.69 -1.32
C GLY A 328 21.15 -4.86 -0.03
N PRO A 329 21.27 -5.49 1.16
CA PRO A 329 21.09 -4.80 2.42
C PRO A 329 22.25 -3.84 2.73
N THR A 330 21.96 -2.61 3.15
CA THR A 330 22.97 -1.70 3.71
C THR A 330 23.15 -1.98 5.19
N VAL A 331 24.38 -2.35 5.59
CA VAL A 331 24.72 -2.59 7.00
C VAL A 331 25.16 -1.28 7.64
N ILE A 332 24.52 -0.90 8.74
CA ILE A 332 24.84 0.29 9.53
C ILE A 332 25.38 -0.16 10.89
N PRO A 333 26.70 -0.07 11.12
CA PRO A 333 27.29 -0.39 12.41
C PRO A 333 26.97 0.70 13.44
N VAL A 334 26.30 0.32 14.53
CA VAL A 334 25.85 1.23 15.58
C VAL A 334 26.39 0.81 16.94
N LEU A 335 27.16 1.68 17.59
CA LEU A 335 27.61 1.52 18.98
C LEU A 335 26.61 2.17 19.94
N ASN A 336 25.92 1.34 20.71
CA ASN A 336 24.97 1.77 21.73
C ASN A 336 25.64 1.98 23.10
N LYS A 337 24.96 2.72 23.99
CA LYS A 337 25.41 3.05 25.36
C LYS A 337 26.57 4.05 25.41
N CYS A 338 26.59 5.02 24.49
CA CYS A 338 27.59 6.10 24.53
C CYS A 338 27.43 7.05 25.73
N ASP A 339 26.33 6.94 26.49
CA ASP A 339 26.13 7.62 27.77
C ASP A 339 27.03 7.09 28.89
N VAL A 340 27.66 5.92 28.70
CA VAL A 340 28.57 5.32 29.68
C VAL A 340 29.92 6.07 29.67
N PRO A 341 30.41 6.56 30.81
CA PRO A 341 31.70 7.25 30.89
C PRO A 341 32.86 6.39 30.40
N GLY A 342 33.78 6.99 29.63
CA GLY A 342 34.98 6.33 29.11
C GLY A 342 34.80 5.64 27.75
N VAL A 343 33.59 5.68 27.18
CA VAL A 343 33.33 5.25 25.80
C VAL A 343 33.76 6.35 24.83
N ALA A 344 34.61 6.00 23.87
CA ALA A 344 35.00 6.90 22.77
C ALA A 344 34.25 6.53 21.47
N PRO A 345 33.88 7.52 20.64
CA PRO A 345 33.31 7.25 19.33
C PRO A 345 34.35 6.60 18.41
N THR A 346 33.95 5.52 17.73
CA THR A 346 34.80 4.83 16.75
C THR A 346 34.52 5.38 15.35
N LYS A 347 35.57 5.72 14.60
CA LYS A 347 35.41 6.20 13.22
C LYS A 347 34.76 5.11 12.36
N GLY A 348 33.74 5.46 11.59
CA GLY A 348 33.00 4.52 10.74
C GLY A 348 31.84 3.79 11.42
N THR A 349 31.58 4.06 12.71
CA THR A 349 30.35 3.60 13.39
C THR A 349 29.51 4.80 13.80
N LEU A 350 28.20 4.57 13.94
CA LEU A 350 27.30 5.55 14.54
C LEU A 350 27.23 5.32 16.05
N SER A 351 27.53 6.32 16.86
CA SER A 351 27.43 6.23 18.32
C SER A 351 26.08 6.76 18.81
N ILE A 352 25.34 5.95 19.57
CA ILE A 352 24.02 6.31 20.10
C ILE A 352 23.89 5.93 21.58
N SER A 353 22.93 6.56 22.26
CA SER A 353 22.35 6.03 23.47
C SER A 353 20.85 5.84 23.26
N ALA A 354 20.44 4.57 23.16
CA ALA A 354 19.04 4.21 23.11
C ALA A 354 18.28 4.57 24.40
N ARG A 355 18.98 4.89 25.49
CA ARG A 355 18.37 5.22 26.78
C ARG A 355 17.90 6.67 26.86
N ASP A 356 18.74 7.60 26.41
CA ASP A 356 18.48 9.03 26.51
C ASP A 356 18.17 9.70 25.15
N GLY A 357 18.27 8.95 24.04
CA GLY A 357 17.96 9.41 22.69
C GLY A 357 19.15 10.03 21.95
N THR A 358 20.32 10.14 22.58
CA THR A 358 21.51 10.72 21.94
C THR A 358 21.88 9.94 20.68
N GLY A 359 22.10 10.66 19.57
CA GLY A 359 22.50 10.06 18.29
C GLY A 359 21.36 9.39 17.49
N LEU A 360 20.15 9.25 18.04
CA LEU A 360 19.00 8.73 17.28
C LEU A 360 18.64 9.58 16.04
N PRO A 361 18.70 10.92 16.06
CA PRO A 361 18.45 11.71 14.85
C PRO A 361 19.43 11.39 13.71
N ALA A 362 20.69 11.09 14.03
CA ALA A 362 21.68 10.70 13.04
C ALA A 362 21.41 9.29 12.49
N LEU A 363 20.88 8.37 13.31
CA LEU A 363 20.43 7.05 12.85
C LEU A 363 19.24 7.17 11.90
N LYS A 364 18.24 7.99 12.25
CA LYS A 364 17.10 8.27 11.37
C LYS A 364 17.54 8.89 10.05
N LYS A 365 18.52 9.80 10.09
CA LYS A 365 19.11 10.37 8.86
C LYS A 365 19.79 9.30 8.00
N ALA A 366 20.53 8.37 8.61
CA ALA A 366 21.13 7.27 7.85
C ALA A 366 20.07 6.40 7.14
N PHE A 367 18.87 6.27 7.72
CA PHE A 367 17.76 5.57 7.06
C PHE A 367 17.21 6.35 5.87
N THR A 368 17.04 7.68 5.98
CA THR A 368 16.58 8.50 4.86
C THR A 368 17.62 8.57 3.74
N ASP A 369 18.90 8.72 4.09
CA ASP A 369 20.00 8.76 3.11
C ASP A 369 20.09 7.45 2.30
N HIS A 370 19.74 6.31 2.90
CA HIS A 370 19.63 5.03 2.18
C HIS A 370 18.48 5.03 1.17
N VAL A 371 17.32 5.60 1.54
CA VAL A 371 16.16 5.67 0.64
C VAL A 371 16.43 6.61 -0.54
N ASP A 372 17.11 7.73 -0.31
CA ASP A 372 17.47 8.69 -1.37
C ASP A 372 18.49 8.11 -2.37
N ALA A 373 19.16 7.00 -2.02
CA ALA A 373 20.12 6.31 -2.87
C ALA A 373 19.53 5.11 -3.64
N LEU A 374 18.25 4.76 -3.41
CA LEU A 374 17.52 3.71 -4.14
C LEU A 374 16.99 4.22 -5.47
#